data_AF-A0AAW0DUR5-F1
#
_entry.id   AF-A0AAW0DUR5-F1
#
_cell.length_a   1.000
_cell.length_b   1.000
_cell.length_c   1.000
_cell.angle_alpha   90.00
_cell.angle_beta   90.00
_cell.angle_gamma   90.00
#
_symmetry.space_group_name_H-M   'P 1'
#
loop_
_entity.id
_entity.type
_entity.pdbx_description
1 polymer ?
#
loop_
_entity_poly.entity_id
_entity_poly.type
_entity_poly.pdbx_seq_one_letter_code
_entity_poly.pdbx_strand_id
1 'polypeptide(L)'
;MASATTSPNDIDIEKNAAHSEHRERVIAPIQLTREQYERLFLEPGGRAPAISTLSQRFGNPTPLAIVAFTLVLAPTATCLLEWGKASSASLASIVGPFYFLGGMALVISGVMEWILGNTFPFVVFITFGGFWLGLAVLEDPEHNILSVYANSGGAASPAYASGIMFYYAFWAVVIFIFFITSLRTNAVFAVRILRSLEASEFLCTYGKIADGNADDATKLRK
;
A
#
# COMPACT_ATOMS: atom_id res chain seq x y z
N MET A 1 15.23 -82.36 -10.16
CA MET A 1 16.27 -81.74 -11.01
C MET A 1 15.58 -80.76 -11.95
N ALA A 2 15.98 -79.48 -11.88
CA ALA A 2 15.76 -78.35 -12.81
C ALA A 2 14.28 -77.95 -13.13
N SER A 3 13.90 -76.69 -13.35
CA SER A 3 14.64 -75.45 -13.63
C SER A 3 13.74 -74.24 -13.33
N ALA A 4 14.27 -73.16 -12.77
CA ALA A 4 13.61 -71.85 -12.71
C ALA A 4 14.58 -70.79 -13.26
N THR A 5 14.13 -70.03 -14.26
CA THR A 5 14.93 -69.06 -15.03
C THR A 5 14.74 -67.64 -14.49
N THR A 6 15.80 -67.02 -13.98
CA THR A 6 15.86 -65.60 -13.62
C THR A 6 16.45 -64.77 -14.75
N SER A 7 15.77 -63.68 -15.12
CA SER A 7 16.13 -62.75 -16.20
C SER A 7 17.07 -61.65 -15.69
N PRO A 8 18.04 -61.14 -16.48
CA PRO A 8 19.24 -60.47 -16.01
C PRO A 8 19.20 -58.94 -16.17
N ASN A 9 18.41 -58.23 -15.33
CA ASN A 9 18.20 -56.78 -15.49
C ASN A 9 18.70 -55.88 -14.34
N ASP A 10 19.51 -56.36 -13.40
CA ASP A 10 19.76 -55.62 -12.13
C ASP A 10 21.23 -55.23 -11.83
N ILE A 11 22.13 -55.01 -12.80
CA ILE A 11 23.55 -54.75 -12.42
C ILE A 11 24.32 -53.57 -13.06
N ASP A 12 23.83 -52.78 -14.03
CA ASP A 12 24.74 -51.84 -14.74
C ASP A 12 24.35 -50.34 -14.79
N ILE A 13 23.51 -49.83 -13.88
CA ILE A 13 23.09 -48.41 -13.88
C ILE A 13 24.20 -47.44 -13.42
N GLU A 14 25.19 -47.88 -12.65
CA GLU A 14 26.11 -46.95 -11.97
C GLU A 14 27.42 -46.63 -12.72
N LYS A 15 27.71 -47.30 -13.85
CA LYS A 15 29.03 -47.19 -14.52
C LYS A 15 29.11 -46.21 -15.70
N ASN A 16 28.01 -45.60 -16.11
CA ASN A 16 27.97 -44.66 -17.25
C ASN A 16 28.01 -43.17 -16.86
N ALA A 17 28.24 -42.85 -15.59
CA ALA A 17 28.22 -41.46 -15.10
C ALA A 17 29.53 -40.67 -15.33
N ALA A 18 30.57 -41.22 -15.99
CA ALA A 18 31.91 -40.65 -15.87
C ALA A 18 32.72 -40.46 -17.17
N HIS A 19 32.13 -40.42 -18.37
CA HIS A 19 32.84 -39.99 -19.59
C HIS A 19 32.10 -38.89 -20.36
N SER A 20 32.55 -37.65 -20.11
CA SER A 20 32.78 -36.54 -21.06
C SER A 20 31.89 -36.51 -22.32
N GLU A 21 30.90 -35.62 -22.38
CA GLU A 21 31.00 -34.25 -22.92
C GLU A 21 31.22 -34.16 -24.45
N HIS A 22 30.41 -33.29 -25.08
CA HIS A 22 30.29 -33.02 -26.52
C HIS A 22 29.51 -34.03 -27.38
N ARG A 23 28.20 -34.14 -27.12
CA ARG A 23 27.24 -34.50 -28.17
C ARG A 23 26.39 -33.26 -28.46
N GLU A 24 26.60 -32.66 -29.63
CA GLU A 24 25.67 -31.70 -30.22
C GLU A 24 24.25 -32.25 -30.05
N ARG A 25 23.44 -31.59 -29.22
CA ARG A 25 22.00 -31.84 -29.22
C ARG A 25 21.49 -31.29 -30.53
N VAL A 26 21.44 -32.16 -31.53
CA VAL A 26 20.58 -31.97 -32.70
C VAL A 26 19.17 -31.75 -32.15
N ILE A 27 18.72 -30.49 -32.17
CA ILE A 27 17.37 -30.12 -31.79
C ILE A 27 16.48 -30.75 -32.85
N ALA A 28 15.82 -31.86 -32.51
CA ALA A 28 14.80 -32.43 -33.37
C ALA A 28 13.75 -31.34 -33.65
N PRO A 29 13.32 -31.14 -34.91
CA PRO A 29 12.30 -30.15 -35.21
C PRO A 29 11.03 -30.53 -34.46
N ILE A 30 10.64 -29.69 -33.49
CA ILE A 30 9.42 -29.86 -32.72
C ILE A 30 8.26 -29.71 -33.70
N GLN A 31 7.66 -30.82 -34.11
CA GLN A 31 6.45 -30.84 -34.92
C GLN A 31 5.29 -30.42 -34.01
N LEU A 32 4.99 -29.12 -33.99
CA LEU A 32 3.84 -28.61 -33.25
C LEU A 32 2.57 -29.09 -33.94
N THR A 33 1.62 -29.62 -33.15
CA THR A 33 0.29 -29.91 -33.67
C THR A 33 -0.39 -28.62 -34.12
N ARG A 34 -1.38 -28.71 -35.01
CA ARG A 34 -2.14 -27.55 -35.49
C ARG A 34 -2.67 -26.69 -34.33
N GLU A 35 -3.16 -27.34 -33.27
CA GLU A 35 -3.64 -26.67 -32.06
C GLU A 35 -2.52 -25.98 -31.26
N GLN A 36 -1.31 -26.56 -31.19
CA GLN A 36 -0.16 -25.92 -30.55
C GLN A 36 0.35 -24.73 -31.35
N TYR A 37 0.29 -24.80 -32.69
CA TYR A 37 0.63 -23.70 -33.58
C TYR A 37 -0.42 -22.58 -33.47
N GLU A 38 -1.71 -22.94 -33.47
CA GLU A 38 -2.81 -22.01 -33.25
C GLU A 38 -2.72 -21.32 -31.89
N ARG A 39 -2.38 -22.02 -30.81
CA ARG A 39 -2.12 -21.37 -29.50
C ARG A 39 -0.88 -20.48 -29.50
N LEU A 40 0.17 -20.85 -30.24
CA LEU A 40 1.40 -20.04 -30.32
C LEU A 40 1.19 -18.72 -31.09
N PHE A 41 0.29 -18.72 -32.08
CA PHE A 41 0.08 -17.57 -32.97
C PHE A 41 -1.23 -16.79 -32.72
N LEU A 42 -2.29 -17.44 -32.23
CA LEU A 42 -3.58 -16.82 -31.95
C LEU A 42 -3.72 -16.36 -30.50
N GLU A 43 -2.91 -16.90 -29.59
CA GLU A 43 -2.78 -16.41 -28.22
C GLU A 43 -1.37 -15.83 -28.05
N PRO A 44 -1.11 -14.56 -28.43
CA PRO A 44 0.12 -13.88 -28.05
C PRO A 44 0.11 -13.68 -26.53
N GLY A 45 0.49 -14.74 -25.79
CA GLY A 45 0.35 -14.83 -24.35
C GLY A 45 -0.21 -16.19 -23.91
N GLY A 46 0.48 -17.29 -24.22
CA GLY A 46 0.24 -18.68 -23.76
C GLY A 46 0.35 -18.91 -22.24
N ARG A 47 -0.26 -17.99 -21.50
CA ARG A 47 -0.69 -17.95 -20.11
C ARG A 47 -1.47 -16.64 -20.09
N ALA A 48 -2.79 -16.68 -19.87
CA ALA A 48 -3.40 -15.56 -19.14
C ALA A 48 -2.43 -15.27 -18.00
N PRO A 49 -1.89 -14.04 -17.88
CA PRO A 49 -0.86 -13.78 -16.90
C PRO A 49 -1.36 -14.33 -15.57
N ALA A 50 -0.48 -14.89 -14.75
CA ALA A 50 -0.80 -15.49 -13.46
C ALA A 50 -1.49 -14.52 -12.45
N ILE A 51 -2.05 -13.41 -12.93
CA ILE A 51 -3.06 -12.53 -12.33
C ILE A 51 -4.24 -13.33 -11.77
N SER A 52 -4.50 -14.57 -12.21
CA SER A 52 -5.69 -15.34 -11.77
C SER A 52 -5.43 -16.59 -10.91
N THR A 53 -4.23 -16.94 -10.46
CA THR A 53 -4.10 -18.10 -9.53
C THR A 53 -4.03 -17.68 -8.06
N LEU A 54 -3.46 -16.51 -7.76
CA LEU A 54 -3.40 -15.96 -6.39
C LEU A 54 -4.61 -15.09 -6.03
N SER A 55 -5.09 -14.23 -6.95
CA SER A 55 -6.29 -13.41 -6.71
C SER A 55 -7.56 -14.25 -6.59
N GLN A 56 -7.65 -15.38 -7.31
CA GLN A 56 -8.73 -16.37 -7.16
C GLN A 56 -8.65 -17.14 -5.83
N ARG A 57 -7.48 -17.19 -5.18
CA ARG A 57 -7.24 -17.95 -3.94
C ARG A 57 -7.34 -17.12 -2.68
N PHE A 58 -6.99 -15.83 -2.74
CA PHE A 58 -6.96 -14.92 -1.58
C PHE A 58 -7.94 -13.74 -1.67
N GLY A 59 -8.63 -13.58 -2.80
CA GLY A 59 -9.49 -12.42 -3.05
C GLY A 59 -8.69 -11.14 -3.31
N ASN A 60 -9.38 -10.08 -3.72
CA ASN A 60 -8.77 -8.77 -3.94
C ASN A 60 -8.87 -7.94 -2.64
N PRO A 61 -7.75 -7.52 -2.01
CA PRO A 61 -7.75 -6.73 -0.79
C PRO A 61 -7.92 -5.22 -1.03
N THR A 62 -7.76 -4.73 -2.26
CA THR A 62 -7.93 -3.31 -2.63
C THR A 62 -9.28 -2.72 -2.19
N PRO A 63 -10.45 -3.37 -2.40
CA PRO A 63 -11.74 -2.80 -1.99
C PRO A 63 -11.84 -2.62 -0.47
N LEU A 64 -11.26 -3.53 0.32
CA LEU A 64 -11.21 -3.41 1.77
C LEU A 64 -10.43 -2.16 2.19
N ALA A 65 -9.26 -1.94 1.59
CA ALA A 65 -8.44 -0.76 1.84
C ALA A 65 -9.19 0.54 1.49
N ILE A 66 -9.90 0.58 0.37
CA ILE A 66 -10.64 1.77 -0.09
C ILE A 66 -11.82 2.06 0.85
N VAL A 67 -12.58 1.04 1.26
CA VAL A 67 -13.71 1.22 2.19
C VAL A 67 -13.20 1.68 3.56
N ALA A 68 -12.16 1.03 4.11
CA ALA A 68 -11.58 1.42 5.38
C ALA A 68 -11.05 2.87 5.35
N PHE A 69 -10.34 3.25 4.28
CA PHE A 69 -9.83 4.60 4.10
C PHE A 69 -10.94 5.64 3.94
N THR A 70 -12.06 5.29 3.28
CA THR A 70 -13.20 6.19 3.12
C THR A 70 -13.94 6.39 4.44
N LEU A 71 -14.14 5.30 5.20
CA LEU A 71 -14.82 5.34 6.50
C LEU A 71 -14.03 6.11 7.57
N VAL A 72 -12.71 6.22 7.43
CA VAL A 72 -11.91 7.08 8.32
C VAL A 72 -11.85 8.51 7.81
N LEU A 73 -11.61 8.71 6.51
CA LEU A 73 -11.39 10.06 5.97
C LEU A 73 -12.68 10.89 5.92
N ALA A 74 -13.82 10.31 5.54
CA ALA A 74 -15.04 11.08 5.40
C ALA A 74 -15.50 11.70 6.74
N PRO A 75 -15.55 10.94 7.86
CA PRO A 75 -15.81 11.53 9.18
C PRO A 75 -14.76 12.57 9.58
N THR A 76 -13.47 12.31 9.39
CA THR A 76 -12.40 13.28 9.69
C THR A 76 -12.59 14.58 8.94
N ALA A 77 -12.89 14.53 7.63
CA ALA A 77 -13.16 15.71 6.83
C ALA A 77 -14.39 16.47 7.33
N THR A 78 -15.48 15.78 7.69
CA THR A 78 -16.67 16.44 8.25
C THR A 78 -16.39 17.10 9.62
N CYS A 79 -15.54 16.50 10.45
CA CYS A 79 -15.13 17.11 11.72
C CYS A 79 -14.26 18.35 11.51
N LEU A 80 -13.36 18.33 10.51
CA LEU A 80 -12.47 19.45 10.19
C LEU A 80 -13.21 20.61 9.52
N LEU A 81 -14.22 20.33 8.70
CA LEU A 81 -15.11 21.33 8.11
C LEU A 81 -16.18 21.85 9.08
N GLU A 82 -16.15 21.41 10.34
CA GLU A 82 -17.11 21.76 11.39
C GLU A 82 -18.57 21.51 10.99
N TRP A 83 -18.79 20.49 10.15
CA TRP A 83 -20.10 20.15 9.64
C TRP A 83 -20.98 19.61 10.78
N GLY A 84 -22.20 20.11 10.89
CA GLY A 84 -23.18 19.56 11.84
C GLY A 84 -22.85 19.77 13.31
N LYS A 85 -22.19 20.87 13.67
CA LYS A 85 -21.68 21.19 15.03
C LYS A 85 -20.50 20.33 15.49
N ALA A 86 -19.89 19.57 14.59
CA ALA A 86 -18.60 18.97 14.86
C ALA A 86 -17.55 20.08 15.05
N SER A 87 -16.53 19.82 15.85
CA SER A 87 -15.39 20.71 16.03
C SER A 87 -14.09 19.92 15.90
N SER A 88 -12.95 20.61 15.88
CA SER A 88 -11.64 19.94 15.92
C SER A 88 -11.49 19.02 17.14
N ALA A 89 -12.14 19.33 18.27
CA ALA A 89 -12.16 18.48 19.46
C ALA A 89 -12.96 17.18 19.28
N SER A 90 -13.86 17.12 18.29
CA SER A 90 -14.61 15.90 17.96
C SER A 90 -13.72 14.81 17.35
N LEU A 91 -12.50 15.13 16.90
CA LEU A 91 -11.53 14.14 16.42
C LEU A 91 -11.14 13.13 17.51
N ALA A 92 -11.07 13.57 18.76
CA ALA A 92 -10.81 12.68 19.90
C ALA A 92 -11.85 11.54 20.03
N SER A 93 -13.09 11.76 19.57
CA SER A 93 -14.14 10.73 19.61
C SER A 93 -13.96 9.63 18.56
N ILE A 94 -13.16 9.87 17.52
CA ILE A 94 -12.93 8.95 16.39
C ILE A 94 -11.51 8.35 16.39
N VAL A 95 -10.80 8.44 17.51
CA VAL A 95 -9.46 7.82 17.70
C VAL A 95 -9.50 6.30 17.52
N GLY A 96 -10.58 5.63 17.97
CA GLY A 96 -10.77 4.19 17.75
C GLY A 96 -10.73 3.81 16.26
N PRO A 97 -11.59 4.40 15.41
CA PRO A 97 -11.50 4.26 13.96
C PRO A 97 -10.12 4.56 13.35
N PHE A 98 -9.33 5.49 13.90
CA PHE A 98 -7.96 5.75 13.43
C PHE A 98 -7.04 4.55 13.63
N TYR A 99 -7.07 3.91 14.81
CA TYR A 99 -6.26 2.73 15.07
C TYR A 99 -6.69 1.52 14.21
N PHE A 100 -7.99 1.23 14.16
CA PHE A 100 -8.47 -0.02 13.56
C PHE A 100 -8.70 0.08 12.04
N LEU A 101 -9.40 1.10 11.56
CA LEU A 101 -9.73 1.23 10.14
C LEU A 101 -8.63 1.99 9.39
N GLY A 102 -8.17 3.10 9.94
CA GLY A 102 -7.09 3.90 9.36
C GLY A 102 -5.73 3.20 9.44
N GLY A 103 -5.44 2.52 10.54
CA GLY A 103 -4.17 1.85 10.77
C GLY A 103 -4.16 0.39 10.38
N MET A 104 -4.72 -0.46 11.25
CA MET A 104 -4.62 -1.92 11.12
C MET A 104 -5.20 -2.43 9.81
N ALA A 105 -6.41 -2.02 9.43
CA ALA A 105 -7.06 -2.52 8.20
C ALA A 105 -6.27 -2.14 6.93
N LEU A 106 -5.69 -0.93 6.89
CA LEU A 106 -4.85 -0.48 5.78
C LEU A 106 -3.51 -1.20 5.72
N VAL A 107 -2.85 -1.42 6.87
CA VAL A 107 -1.60 -2.19 6.93
C VAL A 107 -1.83 -3.64 6.51
N ILE A 108 -2.90 -4.29 7.02
CA ILE A 108 -3.26 -5.66 6.64
C ILE A 108 -3.55 -5.74 5.15
N SER A 109 -4.36 -4.81 4.61
CA SER A 109 -4.66 -4.78 3.18
C SER A 109 -3.41 -4.56 2.33
N GLY A 110 -2.48 -3.71 2.78
CA GLY A 110 -1.18 -3.52 2.14
C GLY A 110 -0.36 -4.81 2.09
N VAL A 111 -0.22 -5.51 3.22
CA VAL A 111 0.50 -6.80 3.28
C VAL A 111 -0.16 -7.84 2.35
N MET A 112 -1.49 -7.86 2.26
CA MET A 112 -2.19 -8.73 1.31
C MET A 112 -1.91 -8.34 -0.15
N GLU A 113 -1.83 -7.05 -0.49
CA GLU A 113 -1.41 -6.60 -1.83
C GLU A 113 0.03 -7.02 -2.17
N TRP A 114 0.93 -7.05 -1.18
CA TRP A 114 2.28 -7.59 -1.37
C TRP A 114 2.26 -9.09 -1.70
N ILE A 115 1.44 -9.87 -1.00
CA ILE A 115 1.25 -11.31 -1.27
C ILE A 115 0.71 -11.52 -2.70
N LEU A 116 -0.19 -10.67 -3.18
CA LEU A 116 -0.72 -10.72 -4.54
C LEU A 116 0.28 -10.25 -5.62
N GLY A 117 1.41 -9.66 -5.23
CA GLY A 117 2.44 -9.14 -6.14
C GLY A 117 2.20 -7.70 -6.61
N ASN A 118 1.27 -6.97 -6.00
CA ASN A 118 0.94 -5.59 -6.33
C ASN A 118 1.78 -4.61 -5.49
N THR A 119 2.98 -4.25 -5.98
CA THR A 119 3.91 -3.41 -5.23
C THR A 119 3.43 -1.97 -5.01
N PHE A 120 2.76 -1.37 -6.00
CA PHE A 120 2.32 0.03 -5.88
C PHE A 120 1.24 0.23 -4.80
N PRO A 121 0.10 -0.49 -4.84
CA PRO A 121 -0.90 -0.43 -3.76
C PRO A 121 -0.35 -0.83 -2.39
N PHE A 122 0.58 -1.81 -2.34
CA PHE A 122 1.26 -2.19 -1.10
C PHE A 122 1.97 -0.99 -0.43
N VAL A 123 2.84 -0.30 -1.17
CA VAL A 123 3.59 0.84 -0.63
C VAL A 123 2.63 1.94 -0.20
N VAL A 124 1.61 2.23 -1.01
CA VAL A 124 0.61 3.25 -0.72
C VAL A 124 -0.17 2.92 0.55
N PHE A 125 -0.76 1.74 0.67
CA PHE A 125 -1.62 1.38 1.80
C PHE A 125 -0.85 1.27 3.12
N ILE A 126 0.37 0.72 3.13
CA ILE A 126 1.18 0.68 4.35
C ILE A 126 1.58 2.09 4.80
N THR A 127 1.98 2.94 3.85
CA THR A 127 2.38 4.31 4.15
C THR A 127 1.19 5.09 4.73
N PHE A 128 0.01 5.05 4.09
CA PHE A 128 -1.20 5.67 4.63
C PHE A 128 -1.67 5.03 5.96
N GLY A 129 -1.45 3.73 6.17
CA GLY A 129 -1.73 3.08 7.45
C GLY A 129 -0.87 3.65 8.58
N GLY A 130 0.42 3.86 8.34
CA GLY A 130 1.33 4.50 9.29
C GLY A 130 0.95 5.96 9.59
N PHE A 131 0.45 6.69 8.60
CA PHE A 131 -0.07 8.05 8.78
C PHE A 131 -1.22 8.09 9.79
N TRP A 132 -2.24 7.24 9.60
CA TRP A 132 -3.41 7.21 10.50
C TRP A 132 -3.06 6.73 11.91
N LEU A 133 -2.12 5.78 12.05
CA LEU A 133 -1.62 5.38 13.37
C LEU A 133 -0.87 6.53 14.07
N GLY A 134 -0.06 7.29 13.32
CA GLY A 134 0.60 8.48 13.84
C GLY A 134 -0.40 9.54 14.30
N LEU A 135 -1.45 9.80 13.51
CA LEU A 135 -2.54 10.69 13.92
C LEU A 135 -3.32 10.17 15.12
N ALA A 136 -3.55 8.86 15.21
CA ALA A 136 -4.21 8.26 16.35
C ALA A 136 -3.47 8.59 17.65
N VAL A 137 -2.14 8.38 17.68
CA VAL A 137 -1.30 8.69 18.85
C VAL A 137 -1.27 10.18 19.19
N LEU A 138 -1.32 11.06 18.17
CA LEU A 138 -1.35 12.51 18.39
C LEU A 138 -2.67 13.00 19.01
N GLU A 139 -3.79 12.41 18.61
CA GLU A 139 -5.14 12.79 19.08
C GLU A 139 -5.60 12.00 20.31
N ASP A 140 -4.89 10.93 20.65
CA ASP A 140 -5.22 10.07 21.80
C ASP A 140 -4.95 10.82 23.11
N PRO A 141 -6.00 11.06 23.94
CA PRO A 141 -5.86 11.74 25.20
C PRO A 141 -5.03 10.96 26.23
N GLU A 142 -4.73 9.68 26.02
CA GLU A 142 -3.85 8.92 26.91
C GLU A 142 -2.38 9.35 26.76
N HIS A 143 -1.93 9.56 25.51
CA HIS A 143 -0.53 9.86 25.19
C HIS A 143 -0.11 11.30 25.56
N ASN A 144 -1.07 12.23 25.74
CA ASN A 144 -0.87 13.57 26.31
C ASN A 144 0.35 14.37 25.76
N ILE A 145 0.68 14.24 24.48
CA ILE A 145 1.87 14.88 23.88
C ILE A 145 1.83 16.41 24.03
N LEU A 146 0.63 16.98 24.04
CA LEU A 146 0.41 18.42 24.23
C LEU A 146 0.85 18.94 25.61
N SER A 147 0.92 18.08 26.63
CA SER A 147 1.31 18.45 27.99
C SER A 147 2.75 18.94 28.08
N VAL A 148 3.64 18.44 27.22
CA VAL A 148 5.04 18.86 27.12
C VAL A 148 5.15 20.34 26.72
N TYR A 149 4.16 20.84 25.97
CA TYR A 149 4.10 22.21 25.46
C TYR A 149 3.16 23.12 26.27
N ALA A 150 2.63 22.64 27.40
CA ALA A 150 1.63 23.36 28.21
C ALA A 150 2.12 24.75 28.66
N ASN A 151 3.39 24.86 29.05
CA ASN A 151 3.98 26.13 29.51
C ASN A 151 4.28 27.12 28.37
N SER A 152 4.18 26.68 27.11
CA SER A 152 4.51 27.47 25.91
C SER A 152 3.30 27.79 25.02
N GLY A 153 2.08 27.61 25.54
CA GLY A 153 0.84 27.86 24.78
C GLY A 153 0.18 26.62 24.16
N GLY A 154 0.62 25.40 24.51
CA GLY A 154 -0.01 24.15 24.09
C GLY A 154 -0.02 23.96 22.57
N ALA A 155 -1.21 23.71 22.00
CA ALA A 155 -1.40 23.54 20.55
C ALA A 155 -1.01 24.78 19.71
N ALA A 156 -1.00 25.98 20.32
CA ALA A 156 -0.61 27.21 19.67
C ALA A 156 0.89 27.55 19.88
N SER A 157 1.66 26.68 20.55
CA SER A 157 3.09 26.93 20.71
C SER A 157 3.80 26.84 19.35
N PRO A 158 4.70 27.79 19.02
CA PRO A 158 5.48 27.74 17.79
C PRO A 158 6.30 26.46 17.66
N ALA A 159 6.80 25.93 18.78
CA ALA A 159 7.57 24.68 18.81
C ALA A 159 6.74 23.47 18.37
N TYR A 160 5.52 23.31 18.91
CA TYR A 160 4.61 22.22 18.52
C TYR A 160 4.18 22.35 17.05
N ALA A 161 3.80 23.55 16.64
CA ALA A 161 3.37 23.81 15.26
C ALA A 161 4.48 23.54 14.24
N SER A 162 5.73 23.91 14.53
CA SER A 162 6.87 23.69 13.64
C SER A 162 7.17 22.20 13.41
N GLY A 163 7.08 21.36 14.44
CA GLY A 163 7.32 19.91 14.32
C GLY A 163 6.27 19.24 13.45
N ILE A 164 5.00 19.57 13.66
CA ILE A 164 3.88 19.07 12.87
C ILE A 164 3.94 19.60 11.43
N MET A 165 4.33 20.85 11.23
CA MET A 165 4.55 21.43 9.90
C MET A 165 5.59 20.64 9.10
N PHE A 166 6.77 20.36 9.67
CA PHE A 166 7.80 19.58 8.96
C PHE A 166 7.33 18.16 8.63
N TYR A 167 6.60 17.51 9.55
CA TYR A 167 6.00 16.20 9.28
C TYR A 167 5.08 16.24 8.05
N TYR A 168 4.13 17.18 8.00
CA TYR A 168 3.24 17.33 6.84
C TYR A 168 3.97 17.78 5.57
N ALA A 169 5.08 18.51 5.68
CA ALA A 169 5.89 18.92 4.52
C ALA A 169 6.52 17.72 3.81
N PHE A 170 7.16 16.81 4.56
CA PHE A 170 7.72 15.59 3.98
C PHE A 170 6.62 14.65 3.47
N TRP A 171 5.47 14.63 4.13
CA TRP A 171 4.30 13.91 3.62
C TRP A 171 3.83 14.43 2.27
N ALA A 172 3.76 15.74 2.07
CA ALA A 172 3.40 16.32 0.77
C ALA A 172 4.36 15.88 -0.35
N VAL A 173 5.67 15.77 -0.06
CA VAL A 173 6.66 15.25 -1.00
C VAL A 173 6.37 13.78 -1.35
N VAL A 174 6.09 12.94 -0.36
CA VAL A 174 5.75 11.52 -0.58
C VAL A 174 4.49 11.37 -1.43
N ILE A 175 3.43 12.13 -1.12
CA ILE A 175 2.19 12.09 -1.90
C ILE A 175 2.43 12.59 -3.33
N PHE A 176 3.30 13.58 -3.53
CA PHE A 176 3.67 14.04 -4.88
C PHE A 176 4.40 12.95 -5.69
N ILE A 177 5.29 12.19 -5.06
CA ILE A 177 5.95 11.04 -5.70
C ILE A 177 4.91 9.95 -6.04
N PHE A 178 3.97 9.67 -5.14
CA PHE A 178 2.86 8.75 -5.40
C PHE A 178 1.95 9.23 -6.53
N PHE A 179 1.72 10.53 -6.66
CA PHE A 179 0.97 11.11 -7.77
C PHE A 179 1.65 10.82 -9.11
N ILE A 180 2.94 11.14 -9.24
CA ILE A 180 3.70 10.89 -10.48
C ILE A 180 3.68 9.40 -10.86
N THR A 181 3.91 8.52 -9.89
CA THR A 181 3.92 7.07 -10.13
C THR A 181 2.52 6.50 -10.44
N SER A 182 1.45 7.13 -9.94
CA SER A 182 0.07 6.72 -10.19
C SER A 182 -0.43 7.03 -11.61
N LEU A 183 0.15 8.03 -12.29
CA LEU A 183 -0.24 8.41 -13.66
C LEU A 183 -0.08 7.26 -14.66
N ARG A 184 0.82 6.32 -14.37
CA ARG A 184 1.09 5.12 -15.19
C ARG A 184 0.17 3.94 -14.88
N THR A 185 -0.40 3.86 -13.68
CA THR A 185 -1.03 2.62 -13.17
C THR A 185 -2.53 2.62 -13.32
N ASN A 186 -3.24 3.61 -12.77
CA ASN A 186 -4.69 3.66 -12.80
C ASN A 186 -5.20 5.09 -12.57
N ALA A 187 -5.94 5.63 -13.54
CA ALA A 187 -6.46 6.99 -13.49
C ALA A 187 -7.35 7.25 -12.25
N VAL A 188 -8.10 6.26 -11.76
CA VAL A 188 -8.94 6.40 -10.57
C VAL A 188 -8.08 6.53 -9.30
N PHE A 189 -7.00 5.75 -9.20
CA PHE A 189 -6.04 5.89 -8.10
C PHE A 189 -5.28 7.23 -8.18
N ALA A 190 -4.93 7.67 -9.39
CA ALA A 190 -4.27 8.95 -9.60
C ALA A 190 -5.16 10.13 -9.18
N VAL A 191 -6.43 10.13 -9.57
CA VAL A 191 -7.41 11.13 -9.12
C VAL A 191 -7.57 11.08 -7.60
N ARG A 192 -7.59 9.88 -7.01
CA ARG A 192 -7.71 9.74 -5.56
C ARG A 192 -6.51 10.31 -4.81
N ILE A 193 -5.29 10.10 -5.31
CA ILE A 193 -4.05 10.62 -4.73
C ILE A 193 -3.95 12.15 -4.95
N LEU A 194 -4.37 12.65 -6.11
CA LEU A 194 -4.45 14.09 -6.39
C LEU A 194 -5.35 14.80 -5.38
N ARG A 195 -6.52 14.24 -5.06
CA ARG A 195 -7.40 14.79 -4.02
C ARG A 195 -6.77 14.80 -2.63
N SER A 196 -5.85 13.87 -2.34
CA SER A 196 -5.10 13.91 -1.08
C SER A 196 -4.00 14.99 -1.06
N LEU A 197 -3.58 15.52 -2.22
CA LEU A 197 -2.66 16.67 -2.27
C LEU A 197 -3.37 17.98 -1.92
N GLU A 198 -4.67 18.11 -2.15
CA GLU A 198 -5.44 19.29 -1.70
C GLU A 198 -5.41 19.42 -0.16
N ALA A 199 -5.34 18.29 0.56
CA ALA A 199 -5.12 18.30 2.01
C ALA A 199 -3.74 18.85 2.44
N SER A 200 -2.79 19.09 1.53
CA SER A 200 -1.53 19.78 1.88
C SER A 200 -1.72 21.25 2.29
N GLU A 201 -2.93 21.81 2.14
CA GLU A 201 -3.34 23.08 2.76
C GLU A 201 -3.11 23.11 4.28
N PHE A 202 -3.16 21.95 4.96
CA PHE A 202 -2.80 21.84 6.38
C PHE A 202 -1.37 22.32 6.66
N LEU A 203 -0.42 22.11 5.73
CA LEU A 203 0.95 22.61 5.87
C LEU A 203 0.99 24.14 5.95
N CYS A 204 0.24 24.83 5.09
CA CYS A 204 0.17 26.29 5.09
C CYS A 204 -0.50 26.81 6.37
N THR A 205 -1.53 26.12 6.86
CA THR A 205 -2.21 26.49 8.10
C THR A 205 -1.30 26.34 9.32
N TYR A 206 -0.60 25.21 9.49
CA TYR A 206 0.34 25.02 10.60
C TYR A 206 1.57 25.92 10.51
N GLY A 207 2.05 26.24 9.29
CA GLY A 207 3.12 27.22 9.08
C GLY A 207 2.72 28.64 9.52
N LYS A 208 1.48 29.06 9.21
CA LYS A 208 0.95 30.36 9.66
C LYS A 208 0.73 30.44 11.17
N ILE A 209 0.39 29.31 11.81
CA ILE A 209 0.32 29.20 13.27
C ILE A 209 1.73 29.29 13.88
N ALA A 210 2.74 28.64 13.26
CA ALA A 210 4.13 28.71 13.73
C ALA A 210 4.73 30.12 13.61
N ASP A 211 4.36 30.88 12.57
CA ASP A 211 4.74 32.29 12.37
C ASP A 211 4.01 33.27 13.31
N GLY A 212 3.05 32.79 14.11
CA GLY A 212 2.27 33.60 15.06
C GLY A 212 1.10 34.39 14.44
N ASN A 213 0.80 34.19 13.15
CA ASN A 213 -0.27 34.92 12.43
C ASN A 213 -1.60 34.14 12.44
N ALA A 214 -2.15 33.90 13.64
CA ALA A 214 -3.31 33.04 13.87
C ALA A 214 -4.58 33.46 13.09
N ASP A 215 -4.78 34.76 12.84
CA ASP A 215 -5.95 35.28 12.12
C ASP A 215 -5.98 34.84 10.65
N ASP A 216 -4.82 34.70 10.01
CA ASP A 216 -4.74 34.23 8.63
C ASP A 216 -4.78 32.70 8.54
N ALA A 217 -4.26 31.99 9.55
CA ALA A 217 -4.41 30.55 9.65
C ALA A 217 -5.90 30.15 9.75
N THR A 218 -6.71 30.94 10.46
CA THR A 218 -8.16 30.68 10.59
C THR A 218 -8.91 30.91 9.27
N LYS A 219 -8.42 31.81 8.40
CA LYS A 219 -8.98 32.01 7.06
C LYS A 219 -8.64 30.88 6.10
N LEU A 220 -7.44 30.31 6.23
CA LEU A 220 -6.99 29.15 5.44
C LEU A 220 -7.61 27.83 5.89
N ARG A 221 -8.26 27.81 7.06
CA ARG A 221 -8.97 26.63 7.60
C ARG A 221 -10.40 26.49 7.03
N LYS A 222 -10.89 27.46 6.26
CA LYS A 222 -12.23 27.48 5.64
C LYS A 222 -12.14 27.31 4.14
#